data_AF-A0A6I1C455-F1
#
_entry.id   AF-A0A6I1C455-F1
#
_cell.length_a   1.000
_cell.length_b   1.000
_cell.length_c   1.000
_cell.angle_alpha   90.00
_cell.angle_beta   90.00
_cell.angle_gamma   90.00
#
_symmetry.space_group_name_H-M   'P 1'
#
loop_
_entity.id
_entity.type
_entity.pdbx_description
1 polymer ?
#
loop_
_entity_poly.entity_id
_entity_poly.type
_entity_poly.pdbx_seq_one_letter_code
_entity_poly.pdbx_strand_id
1 'polypeptide(L)'
;MSVDSRLLVQAVCEGVNRERLLLADVGGQLGWSGNKTKNVFSGRTKLSGDDVLDILGNPNVPIPDFKRYRMLLRIRQALLTPAEDRE
;
A
#
# COMPACT_ATOMS: atom_id res chain seq x y z
N MET A 1 11.28 2.30 -12.30
CA MET A 1 10.70 1.06 -11.74
C MET A 1 9.19 1.20 -11.78
N SER A 2 8.46 0.27 -12.40
CA SER A 2 6.99 0.26 -12.35
C SER A 2 6.54 -0.72 -11.28
N VAL A 3 5.81 -0.25 -10.28
CA VAL A 3 5.14 -1.12 -9.31
C VAL A 3 3.85 -1.61 -9.94
N ASP A 4 3.68 -2.94 -10.02
CA ASP A 4 2.40 -3.50 -10.45
C ASP A 4 1.34 -3.16 -9.39
N SER A 5 0.41 -2.28 -9.74
CA SER A 5 -0.64 -1.81 -8.86
C SER A 5 -1.58 -2.94 -8.42
N ARG A 6 -1.72 -4.01 -9.20
CA ARG A 6 -2.48 -5.19 -8.78
C ARG A 6 -1.74 -5.97 -7.69
N LEU A 7 -0.42 -6.10 -7.82
CA LEU A 7 0.40 -6.77 -6.81
C LEU A 7 0.39 -6.01 -5.48
N LEU A 8 0.39 -4.67 -5.52
CA LEU A 8 0.27 -3.85 -4.32
C LEU A 8 -1.10 -4.02 -3.65
N VAL A 9 -2.20 -3.98 -4.41
CA VAL A 9 -3.54 -4.23 -3.86
C VAL A 9 -3.64 -5.63 -3.24
N GLN A 10 -3.08 -6.65 -3.89
CA GLN A 10 -3.03 -8.02 -3.34
C GLN A 10 -2.26 -8.09 -2.02
N ALA A 11 -1.10 -7.42 -1.94
CA ALA A 11 -0.30 -7.37 -0.73
C ALA A 11 -1.09 -6.76 0.44
N VAL A 12 -1.79 -5.65 0.20
CA VAL A 12 -2.63 -4.99 1.21
C VAL A 12 -3.79 -5.89 1.65
N CYS A 13 -4.51 -6.51 0.71
CA CYS A 13 -5.60 -7.43 1.04
C CYS A 13 -5.14 -8.62 1.89
N GLU A 14 -3.97 -9.18 1.59
CA GLU A 14 -3.40 -10.27 2.38
C GLU A 14 -2.92 -9.84 3.75
N GLY A 15 -2.31 -8.65 3.86
CA GLY A 15 -1.93 -8.05 5.14
C GLY A 15 -3.15 -7.82 6.04
N VAL A 16 -4.19 -7.19 5.49
CA VAL A 16 -5.46 -6.95 6.18
C VAL A 16 -6.11 -8.24 6.66
N ASN A 17 -6.19 -9.26 5.80
CA ASN A 17 -6.75 -10.56 6.18
C ASN A 17 -5.94 -11.24 7.29
N ARG A 18 -4.60 -11.13 7.25
CA ARG A 18 -3.72 -11.75 8.26
C ARG A 18 -3.85 -11.06 9.62
N GLU A 19 -3.98 -9.75 9.62
CA GLU A 19 -4.13 -8.93 10.84
C GLU A 19 -5.58 -8.82 11.31
N ARG A 20 -6.54 -9.44 10.61
CA ARG A 20 -7.99 -9.36 10.88
C ARG A 20 -8.52 -7.92 10.92
N LEU A 21 -7.95 -7.06 10.09
CA LEU A 21 -8.37 -5.66 9.92
C LEU A 21 -9.50 -5.54 8.90
N LEU A 22 -10.08 -4.35 8.80
CA LEU A 22 -11.05 -4.03 7.74
C LEU A 22 -10.38 -3.21 6.64
N LEU A 23 -10.65 -3.56 5.38
CA LEU A 23 -10.22 -2.77 4.22
C LEU A 23 -10.75 -1.33 4.27
N ALA A 24 -11.91 -1.14 4.91
CA ALA A 24 -12.51 0.18 5.14
C ALA A 24 -11.61 1.07 6.01
N ASP A 25 -11.03 0.51 7.08
CA ASP A 25 -10.16 1.24 7.99
C ASP A 25 -8.85 1.62 7.30
N VAL A 26 -8.27 0.71 6.52
CA VAL A 26 -7.08 0.99 5.70
C VAL A 26 -7.36 2.10 4.69
N GLY A 27 -8.51 2.06 4.01
CA GLY A 27 -8.92 3.14 3.11
C GLY A 27 -9.10 4.48 3.85
N GLY A 28 -9.65 4.45 5.06
CA GLY A 28 -9.78 5.63 5.91
C GLY A 28 -8.44 6.23 6.32
N GLN A 29 -7.45 5.41 6.65
CA GLN A 29 -6.07 5.85 6.93
C GLN A 29 -5.38 6.48 5.71
N LEU A 30 -5.81 6.13 4.50
CA LEU A 30 -5.36 6.72 3.24
C LEU A 30 -6.20 7.94 2.82
N GLY A 31 -7.15 8.39 3.66
CA GLY A 31 -8.04 9.50 3.33
C GLY A 31 -9.00 9.21 2.18
N TRP A 32 -9.18 7.94 1.81
CA TRP A 32 -10.05 7.55 0.70
C TRP A 32 -11.51 7.51 1.12
N SER A 33 -12.39 7.90 0.19
CA SER A 33 -13.83 7.69 0.37
C SER A 33 -14.16 6.19 0.37
N GLY A 34 -15.22 5.79 1.06
CA GLY A 34 -15.65 4.39 1.09
C GLY A 34 -15.90 3.80 -0.30
N ASN A 35 -16.37 4.62 -1.26
CA ASN A 35 -16.54 4.19 -2.64
C ASN A 35 -15.20 3.96 -3.36
N LYS A 36 -14.21 4.85 -3.17
CA LYS A 36 -12.85 4.67 -3.71
C LYS A 36 -12.21 3.41 -3.14
N THR A 37 -12.24 3.25 -1.83
CA THR A 37 -11.74 2.07 -1.11
C THR A 37 -12.33 0.78 -1.67
N LYS A 38 -13.66 0.71 -1.77
CA LYS A 38 -14.36 -0.45 -2.34
C LYS A 38 -13.94 -0.73 -3.78
N ASN A 39 -13.85 0.29 -4.63
CA ASN A 39 -13.54 0.10 -6.04
C ASN A 39 -12.07 -0.30 -6.28
N VAL A 40 -11.13 0.22 -5.50
CA VAL A 40 -9.72 -0.18 -5.56
C VAL A 40 -9.54 -1.63 -5.13
N PHE A 41 -10.05 -2.00 -3.96
CA PHE A 41 -9.86 -3.36 -3.42
C PHE A 41 -10.69 -4.44 -4.15
N SER A 42 -11.72 -4.04 -4.89
CA SER A 42 -12.43 -4.94 -5.83
C SER A 42 -11.83 -4.96 -7.25
N GLY A 43 -10.77 -4.19 -7.49
CA GLY A 43 -10.09 -4.13 -8.79
C GLY A 43 -10.83 -3.34 -9.88
N ARG A 44 -11.91 -2.63 -9.54
CA ARG A 44 -12.67 -1.76 -10.46
C ARG A 44 -11.95 -0.45 -10.77
N THR A 45 -11.14 0.02 -9.84
CA THR A 45 -10.32 1.23 -9.98
C THR A 45 -8.85 0.85 -9.85
N LYS A 46 -8.02 1.31 -10.79
CA LYS A 46 -6.56 1.19 -10.69
C LYS A 46 -6.03 2.26 -9.72
N LEU A 47 -4.95 1.93 -9.01
CA LEU A 47 -4.21 2.91 -8.22
C LEU A 47 -3.59 3.96 -9.15
N SER A 48 -3.68 5.23 -8.76
CA SER A 48 -2.84 6.29 -9.33
C SER A 48 -1.39 6.17 -8.83
N GLY A 49 -0.48 6.99 -9.37
CA GLY A 49 0.89 7.09 -8.84
C GLY A 49 0.91 7.57 -7.38
N ASP A 50 0.09 8.57 -7.06
CA ASP A 50 -0.03 9.09 -5.70
C ASP A 50 -0.61 8.04 -4.75
N ASP A 51 -1.61 7.27 -5.18
CA ASP A 51 -2.18 6.19 -4.36
C ASP A 51 -1.12 5.13 -4.00
N VAL A 52 -0.20 4.83 -4.93
CA VAL A 52 0.91 3.90 -4.69
C VAL A 52 1.87 4.48 -3.64
N LEU A 53 2.18 5.77 -3.75
CA LEU A 53 3.07 6.45 -2.81
C LEU A 53 2.44 6.55 -1.41
N ASP A 54 1.15 6.88 -1.31
CA ASP A 54 0.43 6.95 -0.04
C ASP A 54 0.40 5.60 0.67
N ILE A 55 0.16 4.50 -0.07
CA ILE A 55 0.18 3.14 0.48
C ILE A 55 1.60 2.77 0.96
N LEU A 56 2.61 2.97 0.13
CA LEU A 56 3.97 2.55 0.44
C LEU A 56 4.60 3.42 1.52
N GLY A 57 4.30 4.72 1.53
CA GLY A 57 4.78 5.71 2.50
C GLY A 57 4.01 5.73 3.83
N ASN A 58 2.92 4.97 3.95
CA ASN A 58 2.19 4.86 5.22
C ASN A 58 2.56 3.55 5.96
N PRO A 59 3.25 3.62 7.12
CA PRO A 59 3.65 2.42 7.86
C PRO A 59 2.46 1.65 8.45
N ASN A 60 1.29 2.28 8.60
CA ASN A 60 0.08 1.63 9.14
C ASN A 60 -0.63 0.75 8.11
N VAL A 61 -0.31 0.88 6.82
CA VAL A 61 -0.88 -0.02 5.81
C VAL A 61 -0.15 -1.35 5.84
N PRO A 62 -0.85 -2.47 6.11
CA PRO A 62 -0.20 -3.76 6.29
C PRO A 62 0.28 -4.30 4.94
N ILE A 63 1.59 -4.57 4.84
CA ILE A 63 2.20 -5.24 3.69
C ILE A 63 2.98 -6.44 4.25
N PRO A 64 2.56 -7.68 3.98
CA PRO A 64 3.18 -8.85 4.58
C PRO A 64 4.57 -9.11 4.01
N ASP A 65 5.48 -9.59 4.85
CA ASP A 65 6.85 -9.95 4.47
C ASP A 65 6.91 -11.32 3.75
N PHE A 66 6.40 -11.33 2.52
CA PHE A 66 6.55 -12.46 1.61
C PHE A 66 7.56 -12.14 0.52
N LYS A 67 8.26 -13.18 0.03
CA LYS A 67 9.27 -13.05 -1.04
C LYS A 67 8.73 -12.32 -2.28
N ARG A 68 7.45 -12.51 -2.62
CA ARG A 68 6.78 -11.84 -3.75
C ARG A 68 6.57 -10.33 -3.55
N TYR A 69 6.53 -9.86 -2.31
CA TYR A 69 6.32 -8.44 -1.97
C TYR A 69 7.61 -7.74 -1.53
N ARG A 70 8.76 -8.43 -1.54
CA ARG A 70 10.05 -7.82 -1.17
C ARG A 70 10.36 -6.53 -1.91
N MET A 71 10.00 -6.44 -3.20
CA MET A 71 10.20 -5.20 -3.96
C MET A 71 9.40 -4.03 -3.37
N LEU A 72 8.14 -4.27 -2.98
CA LEU A 72 7.28 -3.26 -2.34
C LEU A 72 7.88 -2.80 -1.01
N LEU A 73 8.36 -3.75 -0.21
CA LEU A 73 8.99 -3.45 1.08
C LEU A 73 10.30 -2.67 0.94
N ARG A 74 11.11 -2.95 -0.09
CA ARG A 74 12.33 -2.17 -0.40
C ARG A 74 11.99 -0.73 -0.78
N ILE A 75 10.94 -0.53 -1.58
CA ILE A 75 10.49 0.82 -1.96
C ILE A 75 9.94 1.55 -0.73
N ARG A 76 9.08 0.90 0.05
CA ARG A 76 8.59 1.45 1.34
C ARG A 76 9.76 1.86 2.23
N GLN A 77 10.77 1.01 2.40
CA GLN A 77 11.95 1.36 3.18
C GLN A 77 12.64 2.61 2.62
N ALA A 78 12.83 2.69 1.29
CA ALA A 78 13.45 3.86 0.67
C ALA A 78 12.62 5.15 0.84
N LEU A 79 11.29 5.06 0.88
CA LEU A 79 10.39 6.19 1.11
C LEU A 79 10.34 6.62 2.58
N LEU A 80 10.43 5.67 3.51
CA LEU A 80 10.35 5.91 4.95
C LEU A 80 11.71 6.24 5.59
N THR A 81 12.81 5.90 4.92
CA THR A 81 14.14 6.29 5.40
C THR A 81 14.29 7.77 5.10
N PRO A 82 14.51 8.63 6.10
CA PRO A 82 14.83 10.02 5.83
C PRO A 82 16.05 10.06 4.92
N ALA A 83 16.02 10.89 3.88
CA ALA A 83 17.21 11.18 3.12
C ALA A 83 18.18 11.82 4.12
N GLU A 84 19.17 11.06 4.59
CA GLU A 84 20.27 11.64 5.35
C GLU A 84 20.86 12.72 4.45
N ASP A 85 20.71 13.97 4.88
CA ASP A 85 21.35 15.14 4.32
C ASP A 85 22.80 14.77 3.99
N ARG A 86 23.08 14.59 2.70
CA ARG A 86 24.44 14.61 2.19
C ARG A 86 24.87 16.06 2.22
N GLU A 87 25.31 16.49 3.40
CA GLU A 87 26.20 17.64 3.57
C GLU A 87 27.51 17.42 2.80
#